data_AF-A0A538GAS3-F1
#
_entry.id   AF-A0A538GAS3-F1
#
_cell.length_a   1.000
_cell.length_b   1.000
_cell.length_c   1.000
_cell.angle_alpha   90.00
_cell.angle_beta   90.00
_cell.angle_gamma   90.00
#
_symmetry.space_group_name_H-M   'P 1'
#
loop_
_entity.id
_entity.type
_entity.pdbx_description
1 polymer ?
#
loop_
_entity_poly.entity_id
_entity_poly.type
_entity_poly.pdbx_seq_one_letter_code
_entity_poly.pdbx_strand_id
1 'polypeptide(L)'
;MPDATQCLDCKRAGLTVPAAEAEPAPPVEELPPVPAPEVEELPVPEPVAVAPEPEPEPAAVAAAVPAPPPPPAATPFGASSWNVWELERLAQAAGGGDPARDEELAFLLLELRQFANADGQLSVDFDPVVRESFGELIYAAV
;
A
#
# COMPACT_ATOMS: atom_id res chain seq x y z
N MET A 1 -60.42 1.36 -22.22
CA MET A 1 -59.72 0.11 -21.88
C MET A 1 -58.41 0.12 -22.66
N PRO A 2 -57.24 0.10 -22.01
CA PRO A 2 -55.95 0.11 -22.71
C PRO A 2 -55.57 -1.31 -23.13
N ASP A 3 -55.07 -1.50 -24.34
CA ASP A 3 -54.30 -2.69 -24.70
C ASP A 3 -52.90 -2.27 -25.13
N ALA A 4 -51.98 -2.46 -24.18
CA ALA A 4 -50.58 -2.13 -24.22
C ALA A 4 -49.79 -3.37 -24.66
N THR A 5 -49.95 -3.74 -25.93
CA THR A 5 -49.26 -4.90 -26.51
C THR A 5 -48.05 -4.45 -27.32
N GLN A 6 -46.88 -4.72 -26.73
CA GLN A 6 -45.64 -5.16 -27.37
C GLN A 6 -44.89 -4.17 -28.29
N CYS A 7 -43.76 -3.67 -27.77
CA CYS A 7 -42.47 -3.76 -28.48
C CYS A 7 -41.23 -3.42 -27.64
N LEU A 8 -41.34 -3.33 -26.30
CA LEU A 8 -40.17 -3.26 -25.42
C LEU A 8 -40.30 -4.36 -24.35
N ASP A 9 -39.76 -5.56 -24.61
CA ASP A 9 -39.03 -6.37 -23.61
C ASP A 9 -38.51 -7.72 -24.16
N CYS A 10 -37.75 -7.70 -25.25
CA CYS A 10 -37.13 -8.92 -25.81
C CYS A 10 -35.66 -9.13 -25.39
N LYS A 11 -35.16 -8.50 -24.31
CA LYS A 11 -33.76 -8.78 -23.91
C LYS A 11 -33.41 -8.38 -22.48
N ARG A 12 -33.62 -9.29 -21.53
CA ARG A 12 -32.53 -9.86 -20.71
C ARG A 12 -33.02 -11.04 -19.90
N ALA A 13 -32.66 -12.21 -20.39
CA ALA A 13 -32.72 -13.48 -19.69
C ALA A 13 -32.31 -13.36 -18.21
N GLY A 14 -33.09 -14.02 -17.36
CA GLY A 14 -32.53 -14.79 -16.25
C GLY A 14 -32.24 -14.02 -14.98
N LEU A 15 -33.24 -13.37 -14.39
CA LEU A 15 -33.27 -13.21 -12.94
C LEU A 15 -33.74 -14.52 -12.30
N THR A 16 -32.89 -15.55 -12.40
CA THR A 16 -32.90 -16.66 -11.46
C THR A 16 -31.74 -16.38 -10.54
N VAL A 17 -32.07 -15.78 -9.40
CA VAL A 17 -31.26 -15.90 -8.20
C VAL A 17 -31.50 -17.35 -7.76
N PRO A 18 -30.52 -18.26 -7.78
CA PRO A 18 -30.65 -19.41 -6.92
C PRO A 18 -30.73 -18.82 -5.51
N ALA A 19 -31.90 -18.97 -4.87
CA ALA A 19 -32.01 -18.87 -3.44
C ALA A 19 -30.88 -19.75 -2.90
N ALA A 20 -29.82 -19.09 -2.42
CA ALA A 20 -28.78 -19.72 -1.64
C ALA A 20 -29.53 -20.30 -0.44
N GLU A 21 -29.84 -21.58 -0.58
CA GLU A 21 -30.21 -22.48 0.47
C GLU A 21 -29.30 -22.14 1.64
N ALA A 22 -29.90 -21.78 2.77
CA ALA A 22 -29.17 -21.62 4.01
C ALA A 22 -28.45 -22.95 4.27
N GLU A 23 -27.15 -23.02 3.94
CA GLU A 23 -26.31 -24.10 4.43
C GLU A 23 -26.46 -24.09 5.95
N PRO A 24 -26.84 -25.22 6.58
CA PRO A 24 -26.77 -25.30 8.02
C PRO A 24 -25.31 -25.05 8.41
N ALA A 25 -25.09 -24.05 9.27
CA ALA A 25 -23.80 -23.89 9.93
C ALA A 25 -23.37 -25.27 10.46
N PRO A 26 -22.11 -25.69 10.26
CA PRO A 26 -21.65 -26.96 10.80
C PRO A 26 -21.92 -26.95 12.31
N PRO A 27 -22.34 -28.08 12.91
CA PRO A 27 -22.35 -28.18 14.36
C PRO A 27 -20.94 -27.80 14.82
N VAL A 28 -20.86 -26.82 15.71
CA VAL A 28 -19.64 -26.56 16.46
C VAL A 28 -19.38 -27.86 17.21
N GLU A 29 -18.49 -28.70 16.69
CA GLU A 29 -17.91 -29.79 17.44
C GLU A 29 -17.28 -29.13 18.66
N GLU A 30 -17.91 -29.33 19.81
CA GLU A 30 -17.37 -28.97 21.11
C GLU A 30 -16.07 -29.76 21.26
N LEU A 31 -14.96 -29.11 20.90
CA LEU A 31 -13.63 -29.68 21.05
C LEU A 31 -13.51 -30.16 22.50
N PRO A 32 -13.05 -31.40 22.75
CA PRO A 32 -12.76 -31.81 24.11
C PRO A 32 -11.79 -30.79 24.71
N PRO A 33 -11.94 -30.41 26.00
CA PRO A 33 -10.97 -29.53 26.62
C PRO A 33 -9.59 -30.20 26.48
N VAL A 34 -8.67 -29.51 25.80
CA VAL A 34 -7.27 -29.89 25.85
C VAL A 34 -6.87 -29.90 27.33
N PRO A 35 -6.24 -30.97 27.84
CA PRO A 35 -5.72 -30.94 29.19
C PRO A 35 -4.79 -29.74 29.29
N ALA A 36 -5.03 -28.88 30.28
CA ALA A 36 -4.11 -27.80 30.59
C ALA A 36 -2.71 -28.40 30.75
N PRO A 37 -1.67 -27.80 30.17
CA PRO A 37 -0.32 -28.21 30.50
C PRO A 37 -0.17 -28.05 32.01
N GLU A 38 0.13 -29.16 32.69
CA GLU A 38 0.62 -29.13 34.06
C GLU A 38 1.86 -28.23 34.03
N VAL A 39 1.71 -27.02 34.55
CA VAL A 39 2.82 -26.07 34.68
C VAL A 39 3.72 -26.68 35.75
N GLU A 40 4.72 -27.45 35.33
CA GLU A 40 5.87 -27.72 36.17
C GLU A 40 6.47 -26.34 36.51
N GLU A 41 6.22 -25.91 37.75
CA GLU A 41 6.86 -24.74 38.36
C GLU A 41 8.37 -25.01 38.40
N LEU A 42 9.06 -24.59 37.35
CA LEU A 42 10.51 -24.47 37.37
C LEU A 42 10.88 -23.46 38.47
N PRO A 43 11.83 -23.78 39.36
CA PRO A 43 12.22 -22.90 40.45
C PRO A 43 12.71 -21.57 39.91
N VAL A 44 12.17 -20.48 40.45
CA VAL A 44 12.62 -19.11 40.20
C VAL A 44 14.09 -19.01 40.63
N PRO A 45 15.05 -18.72 39.72
CA PRO A 45 16.41 -18.45 40.16
C PRO A 45 16.41 -17.15 40.98
N GLU A 46 16.99 -17.19 42.17
CA GLU A 46 17.26 -15.99 42.97
C GLU A 46 18.01 -14.96 42.11
N PRO A 47 17.62 -13.68 42.11
CA PRO A 47 18.35 -12.65 41.38
C PRO A 47 19.71 -12.46 42.03
N VAL A 48 20.74 -13.05 41.43
CA VAL A 48 22.12 -12.70 41.73
C VAL A 48 22.29 -11.24 41.33
N ALA A 49 22.46 -10.36 42.32
CA ALA A 49 22.78 -8.96 42.10
C ALA A 49 24.13 -8.86 41.39
N VAL A 50 24.10 -8.76 40.06
CA VAL A 50 25.25 -8.36 39.25
C VAL A 50 25.22 -6.83 39.21
N ALA A 51 26.23 -6.21 39.80
CA ALA A 51 26.46 -4.78 39.70
C ALA A 51 26.54 -4.35 38.22
N PRO A 52 26.03 -3.17 37.84
CA PRO A 52 26.22 -2.68 36.49
C PRO A 52 27.69 -2.29 36.29
N GLU A 53 28.45 -3.11 35.56
CA GLU A 53 29.60 -2.60 34.81
C GLU A 53 29.03 -1.71 33.68
N PRO A 54 29.49 -0.46 33.54
CA PRO A 54 29.19 0.32 32.34
C PRO A 54 29.97 -0.29 31.18
N GLU A 55 29.35 -1.21 30.45
CA GLU A 55 29.76 -1.50 29.08
C GLU A 55 29.67 -0.18 28.29
N PRO A 56 30.70 0.16 27.49
CA PRO A 56 30.67 1.36 26.66
C PRO A 56 29.42 1.29 25.78
N GLU A 57 28.62 2.36 25.82
CA GLU A 57 27.55 2.60 24.87
C GLU A 57 28.06 2.19 23.48
N PRO A 58 27.40 1.27 22.76
CA PRO A 58 27.69 1.11 21.35
C PRO A 58 27.50 2.50 20.76
N ALA A 59 28.63 3.10 20.38
CA ALA A 59 28.67 4.34 19.62
C ALA A 59 27.53 4.21 18.63
N ALA A 60 26.59 5.16 18.66
CA ALA A 60 25.59 5.29 17.64
C ALA A 60 26.35 5.16 16.33
N VAL A 61 26.27 3.96 15.74
CA VAL A 61 26.45 3.79 14.32
C VAL A 61 25.29 4.62 13.88
N ALA A 62 25.58 5.90 13.59
CA ALA A 62 24.78 6.68 12.69
C ALA A 62 24.59 5.69 11.55
N ALA A 63 23.43 5.04 11.53
CA ALA A 63 22.90 4.45 10.34
C ALA A 63 22.98 5.65 9.41
N ALA A 64 24.02 5.64 8.57
CA ALA A 64 24.17 6.61 7.53
C ALA A 64 22.89 6.40 6.75
N VAL A 65 21.91 7.26 7.01
CA VAL A 65 20.74 7.41 6.17
C VAL A 65 21.39 7.56 4.81
N PRO A 66 21.21 6.60 3.88
CA PRO A 66 21.88 6.69 2.59
C PRO A 66 21.54 8.08 2.07
N ALA A 67 22.57 8.90 1.84
CA ALA A 67 22.38 10.22 1.29
C ALA A 67 21.49 10.05 0.06
N PRO A 68 20.38 10.81 -0.08
CA PRO A 68 19.51 10.66 -1.22
C PRO A 68 20.37 10.69 -2.48
N PRO A 69 20.17 9.77 -3.44
CA PRO A 69 20.94 9.78 -4.67
C PRO A 69 20.89 11.19 -5.27
N PRO A 70 21.99 11.65 -5.91
CA PRO A 70 21.98 12.93 -6.61
C PRO A 70 20.78 12.96 -7.56
N PRO A 71 20.05 14.08 -7.67
CA PRO A 71 18.93 14.15 -8.60
C PRO A 71 19.44 13.76 -9.99
N PRO A 72 18.72 12.89 -10.72
CA PRO A 72 19.14 12.55 -12.07
C PRO A 72 19.22 13.84 -12.88
N ALA A 73 20.31 13.99 -13.64
CA ALA A 73 20.47 15.12 -14.54
C ALA A 73 19.28 15.14 -15.52
N ALA A 74 18.57 16.27 -15.57
CA ALA A 74 17.41 16.45 -16.44
C ALA A 74 17.77 16.10 -17.89
N THR A 75 17.35 14.91 -18.34
CA THR A 75 17.50 14.47 -19.72
C THR A 75 16.52 15.25 -20.61
N PRO A 76 16.96 15.77 -21.78
CA PRO A 76 16.09 16.52 -22.67
C PRO A 76 14.93 15.66 -23.19
N PHE A 77 13.75 16.28 -23.27
CA PHE A 77 12.46 15.75 -23.72
C PHE A 77 12.57 14.80 -24.93
N GLY A 78 12.72 13.51 -24.66
CA GLY A 78 12.60 12.41 -25.60
C GLY A 78 12.21 11.20 -24.79
N ALA A 79 10.97 10.74 -24.96
CA ALA A 79 10.34 9.69 -24.14
C ALA A 79 10.73 9.82 -22.65
N SER A 80 10.22 10.86 -21.98
CA SER A 80 10.49 11.10 -20.56
C SER A 80 10.16 9.85 -19.75
N SER A 81 11.18 9.09 -19.36
CA SER A 81 11.01 7.98 -18.45
C SER A 81 10.81 8.57 -17.06
N TRP A 82 9.62 8.38 -16.50
CA TRP A 82 9.26 8.94 -15.21
C TRP A 82 9.87 8.11 -14.08
N ASN A 83 10.49 8.75 -13.11
CA ASN A 83 10.99 8.08 -11.92
C ASN A 83 10.02 8.23 -10.75
N VAL A 84 9.53 7.12 -10.18
CA VAL A 84 8.59 7.12 -9.05
C VAL A 84 9.16 7.85 -7.84
N TRP A 85 10.46 7.72 -7.57
CA TRP A 85 11.10 8.40 -6.43
C TRP A 85 11.16 9.92 -6.62
N GLU A 86 11.29 10.39 -7.87
CA GLU A 86 11.21 11.83 -8.17
C GLU A 86 9.79 12.35 -8.00
N LEU A 87 8.80 11.61 -8.49
CA LEU A 87 7.39 11.96 -8.33
C LEU A 87 6.99 11.99 -6.84
N GLU A 88 7.44 11.03 -6.05
CA GLU A 88 7.22 11.00 -4.60
C GLU A 88 7.86 12.20 -3.90
N ARG A 89 9.09 12.54 -4.26
CA ARG A 89 9.76 13.72 -3.73
C ARG A 89 9.01 15.00 -4.08
N LEU A 90 8.54 15.14 -5.32
CA LEU A 90 7.78 16.31 -5.76
C LEU A 90 6.46 16.42 -5.00
N ALA A 91 5.75 15.30 -4.82
CA ALA A 91 4.50 15.26 -4.05
C ALA A 91 4.73 15.63 -2.58
N GLN A 92 5.78 15.10 -1.94
CA GLN A 92 6.13 15.48 -0.56
C GLN A 92 6.56 16.95 -0.44
N ALA A 93 7.28 17.47 -1.42
CA ALA A 93 7.76 18.85 -1.41
C ALA A 93 6.62 19.88 -1.58
N ALA A 94 5.59 19.51 -2.35
CA ALA A 94 4.43 20.38 -2.61
C ALA A 94 3.27 20.18 -1.61
N GLY A 95 3.32 19.12 -0.80
CA GLY A 95 2.23 18.76 0.11
C GLY A 95 1.89 19.82 1.16
N GLY A 96 0.69 19.71 1.73
CA GLY A 96 0.16 20.61 2.76
C GLY A 96 -0.74 21.74 2.23
N GLY A 97 -0.96 21.79 0.92
CA GLY A 97 -1.92 22.70 0.28
C GLY A 97 -3.35 22.15 0.23
N ASP A 98 -3.50 20.91 -0.22
CA ASP A 98 -4.79 20.22 -0.34
C ASP A 98 -4.65 18.76 0.12
N PRO A 99 -5.22 18.39 1.29
CA PRO A 99 -5.04 17.06 1.85
C PRO A 99 -5.69 15.95 1.01
N ALA A 100 -6.76 16.25 0.28
CA ALA A 100 -7.41 15.26 -0.57
C ALA A 100 -6.54 14.94 -1.81
N ARG A 101 -5.88 15.96 -2.37
CA ARG A 101 -4.91 15.81 -3.45
C ARG A 101 -3.66 15.07 -2.98
N ASP A 102 -3.17 15.38 -1.78
CA ASP A 102 -2.01 14.71 -1.20
C ASP A 102 -2.28 13.20 -1.00
N GLU A 103 -3.47 12.83 -0.49
CA GLU A 103 -3.90 11.44 -0.36
C GLU A 103 -4.04 10.72 -1.70
N GLU A 104 -4.63 11.39 -2.70
CA GLU A 104 -4.77 10.84 -4.06
C GLU A 104 -3.40 10.54 -4.68
N LEU A 105 -2.47 11.49 -4.61
CA LEU A 105 -1.10 11.31 -5.12
C LEU A 105 -0.37 10.19 -4.38
N ALA A 106 -0.56 10.07 -3.07
CA ALA A 106 0.02 8.98 -2.28
C ALA A 106 -0.51 7.60 -2.73
N PHE A 107 -1.82 7.50 -2.99
CA PHE A 107 -2.42 6.28 -3.53
C PHE A 107 -1.89 5.97 -4.94
N LEU A 108 -1.77 6.98 -5.80
CA LEU A 108 -1.26 6.80 -7.16
C LEU A 108 0.21 6.37 -7.18
N LEU A 109 1.04 6.93 -6.29
CA LEU A 109 2.44 6.50 -6.11
C LEU A 109 2.53 5.04 -5.65
N LEU A 110 1.65 4.61 -4.74
CA LEU A 110 1.59 3.23 -4.28
C LEU A 110 1.31 2.27 -5.44
N GLU A 111 0.37 2.61 -6.32
CA GLU A 111 0.05 1.80 -7.51
C GLU A 111 1.19 1.87 -8.54
N LEU A 112 1.77 3.04 -8.81
CA LEU A 112 2.84 3.20 -9.79
C LEU A 112 4.11 2.44 -9.41
N ARG A 113 4.42 2.32 -8.11
CA ARG A 113 5.64 1.63 -7.66
C ARG A 113 5.70 0.18 -8.11
N GLN A 114 4.55 -0.50 -8.26
CA GLN A 114 4.52 -1.91 -8.64
C GLN A 114 4.81 -2.13 -10.13
N PHE A 115 4.71 -1.06 -10.93
CA PHE A 115 5.04 -1.04 -12.35
C PHE A 115 6.43 -0.46 -12.64
N ALA A 116 7.08 0.10 -11.62
CA ALA A 116 8.44 0.62 -11.74
C ALA A 116 9.46 -0.51 -11.68
N ASN A 117 10.57 -0.33 -12.41
CA ASN A 117 11.71 -1.23 -12.30
C ASN A 117 12.50 -0.99 -10.99
N ALA A 118 13.57 -1.75 -10.77
CA ALA A 118 14.43 -1.61 -9.58
C ALA A 118 15.04 -0.20 -9.43
N ASP A 119 15.23 0.52 -10.54
CA ASP A 119 15.72 1.90 -10.57
C ASP A 119 14.61 2.94 -10.37
N GLY A 120 13.35 2.52 -10.21
CA GLY A 120 12.19 3.39 -10.05
C GLY A 120 11.64 3.96 -11.36
N GLN A 121 12.12 3.52 -12.52
CA GLN A 121 11.66 3.98 -13.83
C GLN A 121 10.33 3.32 -14.20
N LEU A 122 9.37 4.15 -14.63
CA LEU A 122 8.09 3.74 -15.20
C LEU A 122 8.19 3.57 -16.71
N SER A 123 7.38 2.64 -17.25
CA SER A 123 7.17 2.53 -18.69
C SER A 123 6.54 3.81 -19.26
N VAL A 124 6.85 4.11 -20.52
CA VAL A 124 6.27 5.26 -21.26
C VAL A 124 4.74 5.17 -21.36
N ASP A 125 4.16 3.98 -21.23
CA ASP A 125 2.70 3.77 -21.22
C ASP A 125 1.99 4.53 -20.09
N PHE A 126 2.72 4.86 -19.01
CA PHE A 126 2.21 5.62 -17.87
C PHE A 126 2.40 7.14 -18.00
N ASP A 127 3.09 7.63 -19.04
CA ASP A 127 3.23 9.07 -19.32
C ASP A 127 1.90 9.86 -19.25
N PRO A 128 0.79 9.43 -19.88
CA PRO A 128 -0.46 10.18 -19.82
C PRO A 128 -1.01 10.30 -18.39
N VAL A 129 -0.91 9.23 -17.59
CA VAL A 129 -1.37 9.23 -16.19
C VAL A 129 -0.47 10.13 -15.35
N VAL A 130 0.84 10.02 -15.51
CA VAL A 130 1.80 10.84 -14.76
C VAL A 130 1.61 12.33 -15.08
N ARG A 131 1.39 12.68 -16.35
CA ARG A 131 1.15 14.07 -16.73
C ARG A 131 -0.18 14.62 -16.23
N GLU A 132 -1.23 13.82 -16.22
CA GLU A 132 -2.53 14.25 -15.73
C GLU A 132 -2.51 14.48 -14.21
N SER A 133 -1.88 13.56 -13.46
CA SER A 133 -1.89 13.60 -12.00
C SER A 133 -0.75 14.43 -11.39
N PHE A 134 0.46 14.37 -11.94
CA PHE A 134 1.64 15.09 -11.41
C PHE A 134 2.01 16.32 -12.24
N GLY A 135 1.28 16.62 -13.31
CA GLY A 135 1.61 17.71 -14.24
C GLY A 135 1.85 19.04 -13.54
N GLU A 136 0.91 19.46 -12.67
CA GLU A 136 1.03 20.70 -11.91
C GLU A 136 2.30 20.76 -11.06
N LEU A 137 2.68 19.63 -10.43
CA LEU A 137 3.88 19.53 -9.60
C LEU A 137 5.16 19.62 -10.44
N ILE A 138 5.15 18.97 -11.60
CA ILE A 138 6.27 18.96 -12.55
C ILE A 138 6.48 20.36 -13.13
N TYR A 139 5.40 21.05 -13.53
CA TYR A 139 5.48 22.41 -14.07
C TYR A 139 5.83 23.45 -13.00
N ALA A 140 5.43 23.25 -11.74
CA ALA A 140 5.82 24.12 -10.64
C ALA A 140 7.29 23.99 -10.24
N ALA A 141 7.94 22.87 -10.59
CA ALA A 141 9.33 22.57 -10.24
C ALA A 141 10.36 22.97 -11.32
N VAL A 142 9.90 23.44 -12.50
CA VAL A 142 10.72 23.88 -13.66
C VAL A 142 10.84 25.40 -13.70
#